data_AF-A9D546-F1
#
_entry.id   AF-A9D546-F1
#
_cell.length_a   1.000
_cell.length_b   1.000
_cell.length_c   1.000
_cell.angle_alpha   90.00
_cell.angle_beta   90.00
_cell.angle_gamma   90.00
#
_symmetry.space_group_name_H-M   'P 1'
#
loop_
_entity.id
_entity.type
_entity.pdbx_description
1 polymer ?
#
loop_
_entity_poly.entity_id
_entity_poly.type
_entity_poly.pdbx_seq_one_letter_code
_entity_poly.pdbx_strand_id
1 'polypeptide(L)'
;MRTFLILWVTPITLLGGWYGLSYYDMNFGYRILSRDLHDLVFIIYGDLLGIKPESIPPLVLKAIILDTLLVLGFIVIKRRRKQIWSAIKGWFTRDASHDVPIDGIKAPDQEYPRMS
;
A
#
# COMPACT_ATOMS: atom_id res chain seq x y z
N MET A 1 9.81 14.63 3.50
CA MET A 1 9.91 13.20 3.10
C MET A 1 10.96 12.50 3.93
N ARG A 2 12.20 12.99 3.97
CA ARG A 2 13.30 12.37 4.74
C ARG A 2 12.94 12.11 6.20
N THR A 3 12.41 13.10 6.93
CA THR A 3 12.01 12.94 8.33
C THR A 3 10.95 11.86 8.54
N PHE A 4 9.94 11.80 7.66
CA PHE A 4 8.91 10.76 7.69
C PHE A 4 9.51 9.36 7.49
N LEU A 5 10.41 9.21 6.51
CA LEU A 5 11.07 7.93 6.25
C LEU A 5 12.01 7.51 7.37
N ILE A 6 12.72 8.46 7.99
CA ILE A 6 13.58 8.18 9.14
C ILE A 6 12.71 7.71 10.31
N LEU A 7 11.68 8.48 10.66
CA LEU A 7 10.77 8.13 11.76
C LEU A 7 10.04 6.80 11.52
N TRP A 8 9.81 6.43 10.26
CA TRP A 8 9.23 5.16 9.86
C TRP A 8 10.22 3.97 9.93
N VAL A 9 11.44 4.13 9.39
CA VAL A 9 12.48 3.08 9.41
C VAL A 9 12.99 2.84 10.83
N THR A 10 13.10 3.88 11.66
CA THR A 10 13.66 3.77 13.02
C THR A 10 13.02 2.67 13.86
N PRO A 11 11.69 2.61 14.07
CA PRO A 11 11.07 1.57 14.87
C PRO A 11 11.20 0.17 14.22
N ILE A 12 11.16 0.09 12.88
CA ILE A 12 11.33 -1.18 12.16
C ILE A 12 12.73 -1.75 12.38
N THR A 13 13.77 -0.92 12.22
CA THR A 13 15.16 -1.35 12.40
C THR A 13 15.48 -1.63 13.86
N LEU A 14 14.90 -0.87 14.80
CA LEU A 14 15.09 -1.11 16.23
C LEU A 14 14.50 -2.47 16.64
N LEU A 15 13.24 -2.73 16.25
CA LEU A 15 12.58 -4.01 16.55
C LEU A 15 13.21 -5.17 15.79
N GLY A 16 13.51 -5.00 14.50
CA GLY A 16 14.14 -6.03 13.68
C GLY A 16 15.57 -6.34 14.12
N GLY A 17 16.33 -5.32 14.52
CA GLY A 17 17.66 -5.45 15.07
C GLY A 17 17.63 -6.18 16.41
N TRP A 18 16.76 -5.76 17.33
CA TRP A 18 16.56 -6.47 18.60
C TRP A 18 16.14 -7.93 18.40
N TYR A 19 15.16 -8.18 17.52
CA TYR A 19 14.68 -9.51 17.18
C TYR A 19 15.82 -10.39 16.64
N GLY A 20 16.58 -9.88 15.66
CA GLY A 20 17.70 -10.61 15.07
C GLY A 20 18.80 -10.91 16.10
N LEU A 21 19.26 -9.89 16.84
CA LEU A 21 20.31 -10.07 17.85
C LEU A 21 19.88 -11.08 18.93
N SER A 22 18.66 -10.96 19.44
CA SER A 22 18.17 -11.85 20.49
C SER A 22 17.89 -13.27 20.00
N TYR A 23 17.45 -13.42 18.75
CA TYR A 23 17.27 -14.73 18.12
C TYR A 23 18.60 -15.49 17.94
N TYR A 24 19.67 -14.78 17.59
CA TYR A 24 21.03 -15.35 17.49
C TYR A 24 21.79 -15.38 18.82
N ASP A 25 21.13 -15.05 19.94
CA ASP A 25 21.72 -14.97 21.28
C ASP A 25 22.95 -14.05 21.38
N MET A 26 22.97 -12.97 20.58
CA MET A 26 23.98 -11.91 20.64
C MET A 26 23.66 -10.95 21.77
N ASN A 27 23.86 -11.43 22.99
CA ASN A 27 23.36 -10.78 24.20
C ASN A 27 24.31 -9.72 24.77
N PHE A 28 25.62 -9.74 24.47
CA PHE A 28 26.62 -8.72 24.88
C PHE A 28 26.60 -8.36 26.39
N GLY A 29 26.05 -9.23 27.25
CA GLY A 29 25.82 -8.96 28.68
C GLY A 29 24.48 -8.29 29.02
N TYR A 30 23.68 -7.91 28.02
CA TYR A 30 22.32 -7.37 28.19
C TYR A 30 21.27 -8.48 28.17
N ARG A 31 20.48 -8.60 29.25
CA ARG A 31 19.39 -9.60 29.35
C ARG A 31 18.31 -9.43 28.29
N ILE A 32 18.01 -8.21 27.85
CA ILE A 32 17.00 -7.94 26.83
C ILE A 32 17.32 -8.62 25.50
N LEU A 33 18.60 -8.86 25.22
CA LEU A 33 19.08 -9.52 24.01
C LEU A 33 19.29 -11.03 24.19
N SER A 34 18.91 -11.59 25.35
CA SER A 34 18.97 -13.04 25.56
C SER A 34 17.81 -13.75 24.86
N ARG A 35 18.05 -14.99 24.45
CA ARG A 35 16.98 -15.81 23.87
C ARG A 35 15.86 -16.13 24.87
N ASP A 36 16.19 -16.31 26.14
CA ASP A 36 15.18 -16.58 27.18
C ASP A 36 14.17 -15.43 27.32
N LEU A 37 14.66 -14.18 27.29
CA LEU A 37 13.77 -13.02 27.36
C LEU A 37 12.99 -12.85 26.06
N HIS A 38 13.62 -13.07 24.92
CA HIS A 38 12.93 -13.07 23.62
C HIS A 38 11.73 -14.02 23.64
N ASP A 39 11.95 -15.28 24.02
CA ASP A 39 10.92 -16.30 24.08
C ASP A 39 9.82 -15.92 25.08
N LEU A 40 10.19 -15.41 26.26
CA LEU A 40 9.24 -14.94 27.26
C LEU A 40 8.33 -13.83 26.73
N VAL A 41 8.90 -12.85 26.01
CA VAL A 41 8.14 -11.76 25.41
C VAL A 41 7.15 -12.29 24.38
N PHE A 42 7.56 -13.24 23.53
CA PHE A 42 6.66 -13.84 22.55
C PHE A 42 5.56 -14.68 23.18
N ILE A 43 5.83 -15.39 24.28
CA ILE A 43 4.81 -16.12 25.05
C ILE A 43 3.76 -15.15 25.59
N ILE A 44 4.19 -14.07 26.25
CA ILE A 44 3.28 -13.06 26.81
C ILE A 44 2.41 -12.44 25.71
N TYR A 45 3.00 -12.07 24.57
CA TYR A 45 2.23 -11.53 23.44
C TYR A 45 1.32 -12.56 22.79
N GLY A 46 1.74 -13.82 22.71
CA GLY A 46 0.93 -14.92 22.19
C GLY A 46 -0.32 -15.14 23.03
N ASP A 47 -0.14 -15.21 24.34
CA ASP A 47 -1.24 -15.34 25.30
C ASP A 47 -2.18 -14.13 25.26
N LEU A 48 -1.64 -12.91 25.16
CA LEU A 48 -2.44 -11.68 25.06
C LEU A 48 -3.26 -11.62 23.77
N LEU A 49 -2.70 -12.07 22.65
CA LEU A 49 -3.33 -12.05 21.33
C LEU A 49 -4.18 -13.30 21.07
N GLY A 50 -4.12 -14.32 21.93
CA GLY A 50 -4.79 -15.60 21.72
C GLY A 50 -4.24 -16.40 20.53
N ILE A 51 -2.98 -16.18 20.16
CA ILE A 51 -2.31 -16.86 19.04
C ILE A 51 -1.01 -17.52 19.50
N LYS A 52 -0.52 -18.50 18.74
CA LYS A 52 0.74 -19.15 19.09
C LYS A 52 1.92 -18.17 18.98
N PRO A 53 2.87 -18.17 19.93
CA PRO A 53 4.02 -17.24 19.92
C PRO A 53 4.85 -17.34 18.64
N GLU A 54 5.03 -18.56 18.11
CA GLU A 54 5.69 -18.87 16.84
C GLU A 54 5.04 -18.22 15.61
N SER A 55 3.76 -17.83 15.69
CA SER A 55 3.06 -17.17 14.60
C SER A 55 3.25 -15.65 14.58
N ILE A 56 3.75 -15.06 15.66
CA ILE A 56 3.93 -13.60 15.78
C ILE A 56 5.04 -13.09 14.84
N PRO A 57 6.26 -13.67 14.82
CA PRO A 57 7.30 -13.19 13.91
C PRO A 57 6.91 -13.17 12.42
N PRO A 58 6.31 -14.23 11.84
CA PRO A 58 5.90 -14.19 10.44
C PRO A 58 4.75 -13.20 10.18
N LEU A 59 3.88 -12.93 11.15
CA LEU A 59 2.86 -11.88 11.02
C LEU A 59 3.47 -10.48 10.98
N VAL A 60 4.43 -10.20 11.87
CA VAL A 60 5.17 -8.93 11.89
C VAL A 60 5.93 -8.73 10.57
N LEU A 61 6.58 -9.78 10.06
CA LEU A 61 7.28 -9.71 8.78
C LEU A 61 6.32 -9.36 7.62
N LYS A 62 5.15 -9.99 7.57
CA LYS A 62 4.11 -9.68 6.57
C LYS A 62 3.65 -8.22 6.68
N ALA A 63 3.46 -7.72 7.90
CA ALA A 63 3.10 -6.32 8.13
C ALA A 63 4.18 -5.36 7.62
N ILE A 64 5.46 -5.62 7.89
CA ILE A 64 6.59 -4.81 7.42
C ILE A 64 6.65 -4.78 5.88
N ILE A 65 6.46 -5.93 5.22
CA ILE A 65 6.45 -6.01 3.76
C ILE A 65 5.31 -5.15 3.19
N LEU A 66 4.10 -5.31 3.71
CA LEU A 66 2.94 -4.55 3.26
C LEU A 66 3.16 -3.05 3.46
N ASP A 67 3.66 -2.65 4.63
CA ASP A 67 3.91 -1.25 4.97
C ASP A 67 5.02 -0.64 4.11
N THR A 68 6.06 -1.40 3.80
CA THR A 68 7.12 -0.99 2.85
C THR A 68 6.54 -0.74 1.46
N LEU A 69 5.64 -1.61 0.98
CA LEU A 69 4.94 -1.42 -0.29
C LEU A 69 4.08 -0.16 -0.27
N LEU A 70 3.38 0.12 0.83
CA LEU A 70 2.58 1.34 0.99
C LEU A 70 3.45 2.59 0.97
N VAL A 71 4.59 2.60 1.68
CA VAL A 71 5.53 3.73 1.70
C VAL A 71 6.13 3.96 0.31
N LEU A 72 6.54 2.91 -0.39
CA LEU A 72 7.04 3.02 -1.78
C LEU A 72 5.94 3.53 -2.72
N GLY A 73 4.72 3.00 -2.63
CA GLY A 73 3.57 3.46 -3.39
C GLY A 73 3.28 4.94 -3.15
N PHE A 74 3.29 5.38 -1.89
CA PHE A 74 3.12 6.78 -1.51
C PHE A 74 4.22 7.68 -2.08
N ILE A 75 5.48 7.24 -2.05
CA ILE A 75 6.59 7.98 -2.65
C ILE A 75 6.41 8.11 -4.17
N VAL A 76 6.05 7.02 -4.87
CA VAL A 76 5.82 7.01 -6.31
C VAL A 76 4.69 7.96 -6.68
N ILE A 77 3.57 7.88 -5.96
CA ILE A 77 2.42 8.78 -6.14
C ILE A 77 2.84 10.23 -5.91
N LYS A 78 3.55 10.52 -4.82
CA LYS A 78 3.99 11.89 -4.50
C LYS A 78 4.95 12.46 -5.56
N ARG A 79 5.84 11.63 -6.12
CA ARG A 79 6.83 12.02 -7.14
C ARG A 79 6.20 12.21 -8.51
N ARG A 80 5.20 11.40 -8.87
CA ARG A 80 4.49 11.46 -10.17
C ARG A 80 3.10 12.05 -10.09
N ARG A 81 2.80 12.88 -9.08
CA ARG A 81 1.45 13.47 -8.84
C ARG A 81 0.81 14.03 -10.10
N LYS A 82 1.54 14.80 -10.92
CA LYS A 82 0.99 15.39 -12.15
C LYS A 82 0.62 14.35 -13.22
N GLN A 83 1.45 13.33 -13.42
CA GLN A 83 1.23 12.27 -14.41
C GLN A 83 0.11 11.30 -13.98
N ILE A 84 0.04 11.01 -12.68
CA ILE A 84 -0.98 10.11 -12.12
C ILE A 84 -2.35 10.82 -12.13
N TRP A 85 -2.42 12.09 -11.76
CA TRP A 85 -3.66 12.86 -11.84
C TRP A 85 -4.15 13.04 -13.29
N SER A 86 -3.26 13.24 -14.26
CA SER A 86 -3.66 13.28 -15.67
C SER A 86 -4.16 11.92 -16.18
N ALA A 87 -3.55 10.81 -15.73
CA ALA A 87 -3.99 9.47 -16.08
C ALA A 87 -5.35 9.13 -15.46
N ILE A 88 -5.54 9.42 -14.17
CA ILE A 88 -6.82 9.20 -13.47
C ILE A 88 -7.92 10.05 -14.10
N LYS A 89 -7.65 11.33 -14.41
CA LYS A 89 -8.61 12.19 -15.12
C LYS A 89 -8.97 11.60 -16.49
N GLY A 90 -7.98 11.08 -17.23
CA GLY A 90 -8.17 10.43 -18.52
C GLY A 90 -9.05 9.17 -18.45
N TRP A 91 -8.91 8.37 -17.37
CA TRP A 91 -9.77 7.20 -17.13
C TRP A 91 -11.20 7.63 -16.79
N PHE A 92 -11.37 8.63 -15.90
CA PHE A 92 -12.70 9.15 -15.55
C PHE A 92 -13.42 9.83 -16.72
N THR A 93 -12.69 10.47 -17.65
CA THR A 93 -13.30 11.09 -18.85
C THR A 93 -13.62 10.08 -19.96
N ARG A 94 -13.01 8.89 -19.97
CA ARG A 94 -13.26 7.88 -21.02
C ARG A 94 -14.58 7.14 -20.84
N ASP A 95 -15.11 7.05 -19.62
CA ASP A 95 -16.45 6.50 -19.36
C ASP A 95 -17.58 7.44 -19.78
N ALA A 96 -17.31 8.74 -19.95
CA ALA A 96 -18.29 9.73 -20.39
C ALA A 96 -18.45 9.82 -21.92
N SER A 97 -17.82 8.92 -22.69
CA SER A 97 -17.82 8.94 -24.17
C SER A 97 -18.60 7.78 -24.80
N HIS A 98 -19.44 7.08 -24.04
CA HIS A 98 -20.43 6.13 -24.58
C HIS A 98 -21.79 6.79 -24.82
N ASP A 99 -21.80 8.06 -25.22
CA ASP A 99 -22.96 8.68 -25.83
C ASP A 99 -22.92 8.38 -27.33
N VAL A 100 -23.82 7.48 -27.73
CA VAL A 100 -24.08 7.05 -29.11
C VAL A 100 -24.18 8.28 -30.03
N PRO A 101 -23.44 8.35 -31.15
CA PRO A 101 -23.66 9.40 -32.13
C PRO A 101 -25.05 9.20 -32.76
N ILE A 102 -25.98 10.11 -32.47
CA ILE A 102 -27.18 10.28 -33.31
C ILE A 102 -26.71 11.00 -34.58
N ASP A 103 -26.03 10.29 -35.46
CA ASP A 103 -25.84 10.70 -36.85
C ASP A 103 -26.80 9.84 -37.69
N GLY A 104 -27.90 10.43 -38.15
CA GLY A 104 -28.85 9.65 -38.96
C GLY A 104 -30.26 10.17 -39.18
N ILE A 105 -30.66 11.34 -38.68
CA ILE A 105 -31.92 11.95 -39.17
C ILE A 105 -31.57 12.92 -40.30
N LYS A 106 -31.33 12.36 -41.49
CA LYS A 106 -31.45 13.14 -42.74
C LYS A 106 -32.89 13.66 -42.79
N ALA A 107 -33.04 14.97 -42.86
CA ALA A 107 -34.31 15.58 -43.23
C ALA A 107 -34.68 15.08 -44.64
N PRO A 108 -35.85 14.47 -44.87
CA PRO A 108 -36.31 14.18 -46.21
C PRO A 108 -36.57 15.53 -46.90
N ASP A 109 -35.75 15.80 -47.90
CA ASP A 109 -36.07 16.54 -49.10
C ASP A 109 -37.57 16.73 -49.32
N GLN A 110 -38.05 17.93 -48.96
CA GLN A 110 -39.34 18.43 -49.42
C GLN A 110 -39.23 18.83 -50.88
N GLU A 111 -39.23 17.82 -51.74
CA GLU A 111 -39.44 17.93 -53.17
C GLU A 111 -40.94 17.93 -53.43
N TYR A 112 -41.57 19.10 -53.39
CA TYR A 112 -42.92 19.27 -53.92
C TYR A 112 -42.83 19.73 -55.38
N PRO A 113 -43.45 19.00 -56.32
CA PRO A 113 -43.50 19.43 -57.71
C PRO A 113 -44.39 20.68 -57.81
N ARG A 114 -43.86 21.75 -58.40
CA ARG A 114 -44.67 22.90 -58.81
C ARG A 114 -45.70 22.43 -59.85
N MET A 115 -46.94 22.26 -59.43
CA MET A 115 -48.08 22.14 -60.33
C MET A 115 -48.61 23.54 -60.64
N SER A 116 -48.46 23.90 -61.93
CA SER A 116 -49.18 24.90 -62.75
C SER A 116 -49.69 26.18 -62.10
#